data_AF-A0A7J7PHG4-F1
#
_entry.id   AF-A0A7J7PHG4-F1
#
_cell.length_a   1.000
_cell.length_b   1.000
_cell.length_c   1.000
_cell.angle_alpha   90.00
_cell.angle_beta   90.00
_cell.angle_gamma   90.00
#
_symmetry.space_group_name_H-M   'P 1'
#
loop_
_entity.id
_entity.type
_entity.pdbx_description
1 polymer ?
#
loop_
_entity_poly.entity_id
_entity_poly.type
_entity_poly.pdbx_seq_one_letter_code
_entity_poly.pdbx_strand_id
1 'polypeptide(L)'
;MAVAEAGASTIVVPLSSTSETHLEYLVRNTQSCVLRPYCFFVSWQGVLTLAYRGFPPALVSLKQQIGDFYQSLPKESPGSRWPKTSLAAVREGRRLTPAQLQRLNDICREQSGIFQAPGQVKAQAVLVDALSTVVYETRCLERVVSRRVVQLQQPADLSGASADEAARVQGVVAEADDDNYWFHASRDGNRDNHYRNPALGVTLVHELACFQQQQPSSTTQPPASAASGPRASSNSADGNTPKSTTLLSSNLPDSSTAAAPSTSSSSSSSLAQLQGSSGVWSAALPGIVSKFRAAVDAELPGLYAWFEEQSLHVTVRAIIV
;
A
#
# COMPACT_ATOMS: atom_id res chain seq x y z
N MET A 1 62.62 -40.86 15.95
CA MET A 1 62.07 -40.28 14.70
C MET A 1 60.70 -39.71 15.04
N ALA A 2 60.62 -38.39 15.25
CA ALA A 2 59.36 -37.68 15.49
C ALA A 2 59.05 -36.84 14.25
N VAL A 3 57.90 -37.09 13.64
CA VAL A 3 57.44 -36.40 12.43
C VAL A 3 56.61 -35.20 12.89
N ALA A 4 57.09 -33.99 12.58
CA ALA A 4 56.40 -32.75 12.88
C ALA A 4 55.31 -32.50 11.83
N GLU A 5 54.05 -32.44 12.27
CA GLU A 5 52.92 -32.04 11.43
C GLU A 5 52.93 -30.52 11.22
N ALA A 6 53.08 -30.11 9.96
CA ALA A 6 53.01 -28.72 9.54
C ALA A 6 51.54 -28.26 9.52
N GLY A 7 51.21 -27.31 10.40
CA GLY A 7 49.89 -26.69 10.46
C GLY A 7 49.58 -25.90 9.19
N ALA A 8 48.57 -26.36 8.45
CA ALA A 8 48.02 -25.67 7.30
C ALA A 8 47.35 -24.35 7.74
N SER A 9 48.00 -23.23 7.45
CA SER A 9 47.42 -21.90 7.63
C SER A 9 46.25 -21.73 6.66
N THR A 10 45.04 -21.63 7.22
CA THR A 10 43.82 -21.35 6.45
C THR A 10 43.90 -19.92 5.92
N ILE A 11 44.14 -19.78 4.62
CA ILE A 11 44.08 -18.49 3.93
C ILE A 11 42.62 -18.03 3.94
N VAL A 12 42.31 -17.06 4.79
CA VAL A 12 41.03 -16.35 4.76
C VAL A 12 41.03 -15.47 3.52
N VAL A 13 40.40 -15.94 2.44
CA VAL A 13 40.16 -15.13 1.25
C VAL A 13 39.10 -14.08 1.63
N PRO A 14 39.42 -12.77 1.57
CA PRO A 14 38.42 -11.74 1.83
C PRO A 14 37.32 -11.85 0.77
N LEU A 15 36.10 -12.14 1.20
CA LEU A 15 34.92 -12.19 0.35
C LEU A 15 34.72 -10.82 -0.31
N SER A 16 35.07 -10.80 -1.60
CA SER A 16 34.82 -9.82 -2.65
C SER A 16 33.94 -8.61 -2.31
N SER A 17 34.46 -7.42 -2.59
CA SER A 17 33.69 -6.20 -2.82
C SER A 17 32.55 -6.49 -3.79
N THR A 18 31.31 -6.54 -3.28
CA THR A 18 30.13 -6.66 -4.13
C THR A 18 30.09 -5.44 -5.03
N SER A 19 30.22 -5.65 -6.34
CA SER A 19 30.09 -4.59 -7.32
C SER A 19 28.67 -4.04 -7.22
N GLU A 20 28.54 -2.81 -6.77
CA GLU A 20 27.29 -2.10 -6.76
C GLU A 20 26.70 -2.04 -8.18
N THR A 21 25.43 -2.39 -8.31
CA THR A 21 24.71 -2.23 -9.58
C THR A 21 24.35 -0.76 -9.80
N HIS A 22 24.20 -0.34 -11.06
CA HIS A 22 23.79 1.03 -11.36
C HIS A 22 22.42 1.41 -10.75
N LEU A 23 21.48 0.46 -10.64
CA LEU A 23 20.19 0.68 -9.98
C LEU A 23 20.36 0.98 -8.48
N GLU A 24 21.22 0.21 -7.80
CA GLU A 24 21.55 0.48 -6.39
C GLU A 24 22.20 1.86 -6.23
N TYR A 25 23.07 2.26 -7.16
CA TYR A 25 23.66 3.60 -7.18
C TYR A 25 22.58 4.69 -7.31
N LEU A 26 21.64 4.58 -8.25
CA LEU A 26 20.55 5.55 -8.42
C LEU A 26 19.68 5.65 -7.16
N VAL A 27 19.31 4.50 -6.58
CA VAL A 27 18.50 4.46 -5.34
C VAL A 27 19.26 5.07 -4.16
N ARG A 28 20.53 4.72 -3.96
CA ARG A 28 21.35 5.28 -2.87
C ARG A 28 21.55 6.78 -3.02
N ASN A 29 21.57 7.30 -4.24
CA ASN A 29 21.69 8.74 -4.51
C ASN A 29 20.35 9.48 -4.58
N THR A 30 19.23 8.79 -4.32
CA THR A 30 17.92 9.42 -4.22
C THR A 30 17.70 9.92 -2.80
N GLN A 31 17.22 11.15 -2.63
CA GLN A 31 16.86 11.70 -1.32
C GLN A 31 15.68 10.93 -0.72
N SER A 32 15.76 10.57 0.57
CA SER A 32 14.62 10.08 1.32
C SER A 32 13.48 11.10 1.27
N CYS A 33 12.24 10.63 1.29
CA CYS A 33 11.08 11.51 1.12
C CYS A 33 9.85 10.97 1.83
N VAL A 34 8.71 11.66 1.69
CA VAL A 34 7.48 11.30 2.39
C VAL A 34 6.31 11.15 1.43
N LEU A 35 5.69 9.96 1.45
CA LEU A 35 4.40 9.71 0.82
C LEU A 35 3.27 10.08 1.78
N ARG A 36 2.27 10.82 1.28
CA ARG A 36 1.11 11.23 2.08
C ARG A 36 -0.14 10.53 1.59
N PRO A 37 -0.79 9.69 2.42
CA PRO A 37 -2.09 9.14 2.09
C PRO A 37 -3.08 10.23 1.65
N TYR A 38 -3.91 9.88 0.66
CA TYR A 38 -4.90 10.78 0.09
C TYR A 38 -6.32 10.29 0.36
N CYS A 39 -6.63 9.07 -0.10
CA CYS A 39 -7.92 8.44 0.08
C CYS A 39 -7.85 6.93 -0.14
N PHE A 40 -8.84 6.23 0.39
CA PHE A 40 -9.24 4.92 -0.11
C PHE A 40 -10.11 5.11 -1.36
N PHE A 41 -10.02 4.19 -2.31
CA PHE A 41 -10.96 4.12 -3.43
C PHE A 41 -10.97 2.72 -4.08
N VAL A 42 -11.97 2.48 -4.91
CA VAL A 42 -12.09 1.26 -5.71
C VAL A 42 -11.43 1.50 -7.07
N SER A 43 -10.28 0.89 -7.31
CA SER A 43 -9.63 0.96 -8.63
C SER A 43 -10.28 -0.02 -9.62
N TRP A 44 -9.87 0.05 -10.90
CA TRP A 44 -10.37 -0.84 -11.94
C TRP A 44 -10.36 -2.32 -11.51
N GLN A 45 -11.35 -3.08 -11.98
CA GLN A 45 -11.57 -4.49 -11.64
C GLN A 45 -11.81 -4.74 -10.14
N GLY A 46 -12.17 -3.70 -9.40
CA GLY A 46 -12.72 -3.78 -8.06
C GLY A 46 -11.67 -3.81 -6.96
N VAL A 47 -10.40 -3.55 -7.27
CA VAL A 47 -9.29 -3.66 -6.33
C VAL A 47 -9.30 -2.47 -5.35
N LEU A 48 -9.42 -2.75 -4.06
CA LEU A 48 -9.38 -1.74 -3.00
C LEU A 48 -7.96 -1.21 -2.86
N THR A 49 -7.83 0.11 -2.86
CA THR A 49 -6.54 0.78 -2.94
C THR A 49 -6.47 1.95 -1.97
N LEU A 50 -5.32 2.10 -1.32
CA LEU A 50 -4.90 3.35 -0.68
C LEU A 50 -4.10 4.18 -1.69
N ALA A 51 -4.64 5.33 -2.08
CA ALA A 51 -3.94 6.31 -2.92
C ALA A 51 -3.11 7.27 -2.05
N TYR A 52 -1.99 7.75 -2.60
CA TYR A 52 -1.18 8.81 -2.02
C TYR A 52 -1.26 10.05 -2.90
N ARG A 53 -0.98 11.24 -2.34
CA ARG A 53 -1.13 12.54 -3.03
C ARG A 53 -0.26 12.75 -4.29
N GLY A 54 0.57 11.80 -4.68
CA GLY A 54 1.52 11.90 -5.80
C GLY A 54 2.92 11.49 -5.38
N PHE A 55 3.80 11.19 -6.35
CA PHE A 55 5.19 10.90 -6.03
C PHE A 55 5.90 12.20 -5.62
N PRO A 56 6.70 12.20 -4.54
CA PRO A 56 7.58 13.33 -4.24
C PRO A 56 8.61 13.53 -5.35
N PRO A 57 9.15 14.74 -5.53
CA PRO A 57 10.10 15.06 -6.61
C PRO A 57 11.29 14.09 -6.70
N ALA A 58 11.81 13.63 -5.56
CA ALA A 58 12.90 12.65 -5.50
C ALA A 58 12.54 11.33 -6.20
N LEU A 59 11.34 10.78 -5.96
CA LEU A 59 10.90 9.54 -6.61
C LEU A 59 10.53 9.75 -8.08
N VAL A 60 10.01 10.92 -8.45
CA VAL A 60 9.77 11.26 -9.87
C VAL A 60 11.10 11.29 -10.62
N SER A 61 12.13 11.96 -10.06
CA SER A 61 13.46 12.02 -10.66
C SER A 61 14.10 10.64 -10.78
N LEU A 62 14.03 9.81 -9.73
CA LEU A 62 14.51 8.43 -9.77
C LEU A 62 13.82 7.61 -10.87
N LYS A 63 12.49 7.69 -10.99
CA LYS A 63 11.73 6.99 -12.05
C LYS A 63 12.19 7.43 -13.44
N GLN A 64 12.40 8.73 -13.64
CA GLN A 64 12.88 9.29 -14.90
C GLN A 64 14.30 8.79 -15.24
N GLN A 65 15.23 8.85 -14.28
CA GLN A 65 16.61 8.37 -14.46
C GLN A 65 16.66 6.87 -14.79
N ILE A 66 15.83 6.05 -14.13
CA ILE A 66 15.70 4.62 -14.46
C ILE A 66 15.17 4.45 -15.89
N GLY A 67 14.15 5.22 -16.30
CA GLY A 67 13.59 5.17 -17.64
C GLY A 67 14.58 5.57 -18.74
N ASP A 68 15.37 6.62 -18.48
CA ASP A 68 16.35 7.16 -19.44
C ASP A 68 17.55 6.21 -19.63
N PHE A 69 18.02 5.61 -18.54
CA PHE A 69 19.17 4.71 -18.57
C PHE A 69 18.79 3.32 -19.10
N TYR A 70 17.70 2.73 -18.61
CA TYR A 70 17.29 1.38 -18.95
C TYR A 70 16.20 1.38 -20.03
N GLN A 71 16.57 1.76 -21.25
CA GLN A 71 15.65 1.87 -22.39
C GLN A 71 15.01 0.53 -22.80
N SER A 72 15.59 -0.60 -22.37
CA SER A 72 15.04 -1.94 -22.59
C SER A 72 13.93 -2.34 -21.61
N LEU A 73 13.67 -1.53 -20.56
CA LEU A 73 12.58 -1.82 -19.64
C LEU A 73 11.22 -1.70 -20.35
N PRO A 74 10.23 -2.53 -19.97
CA PRO A 74 8.89 -2.38 -20.48
C PRO A 74 8.33 -0.99 -20.15
N LYS A 75 7.42 -0.51 -21.01
CA LYS A 75 6.68 0.72 -20.75
C LYS A 75 5.96 0.60 -19.41
N GLU A 76 5.92 1.69 -18.66
CA GLU A 76 5.21 1.72 -17.38
C GLU A 76 3.72 1.39 -17.55
N SER A 77 3.23 0.46 -16.72
CA SER A 77 1.81 0.17 -16.65
C SER A 77 1.07 1.35 -16.02
N PRO A 78 -0.16 1.68 -16.47
CA PRO A 78 -0.91 2.82 -15.93
C PRO A 78 -1.01 2.84 -14.40
N GLY A 79 -1.15 1.66 -13.77
CA GLY A 79 -1.28 1.53 -12.32
C GLY A 79 -0.01 1.79 -11.50
N SER A 80 1.17 1.86 -12.12
CA SER A 80 2.45 2.18 -11.43
C SER A 80 2.93 3.61 -11.70
N ARG A 81 2.19 4.37 -12.54
CA ARG A 81 2.51 5.77 -12.85
C ARG A 81 2.24 6.72 -11.70
N TRP A 82 1.51 6.30 -10.68
CA TRP A 82 1.17 7.10 -9.49
C TRP A 82 1.27 6.22 -8.24
N PRO A 83 1.57 6.79 -7.06
CA PRO A 83 1.81 6.00 -5.86
C PRO A 83 0.50 5.47 -5.28
N LYS A 84 0.48 4.15 -5.06
CA LYS A 84 -0.67 3.45 -4.48
C LYS A 84 -0.24 2.19 -3.74
N THR A 85 -1.08 1.75 -2.82
CA THR A 85 -0.99 0.43 -2.18
C THR A 85 -2.29 -0.31 -2.43
N SER A 86 -2.20 -1.45 -3.12
CA SER A 86 -3.36 -2.35 -3.26
C SER A 86 -3.57 -3.07 -1.94
N LEU A 87 -4.81 -3.14 -1.44
CA LEU A 87 -5.14 -3.65 -0.11
C LEU A 87 -5.89 -4.99 -0.18
N ALA A 88 -6.78 -5.13 -1.16
CA ALA A 88 -7.58 -6.33 -1.38
C ALA A 88 -8.05 -6.42 -2.83
N ALA A 89 -8.28 -7.63 -3.28
CA ALA A 89 -8.92 -7.91 -4.57
C ALA A 89 -10.25 -8.63 -4.37
N VAL A 90 -11.17 -8.48 -5.32
CA VAL A 90 -12.42 -9.25 -5.35
C VAL A 90 -12.06 -10.73 -5.49
N ARG A 91 -12.72 -11.60 -4.73
CA ARG A 91 -12.51 -13.06 -4.81
C ARG A 91 -12.87 -13.61 -6.18
N GLU A 92 -12.17 -14.67 -6.57
CA GLU A 92 -12.47 -15.44 -7.78
C GLU A 92 -13.95 -15.83 -7.88
N GLY A 93 -14.51 -15.77 -9.08
CA GLY A 93 -15.92 -16.07 -9.33
C GLY A 93 -16.92 -15.05 -8.75
N ARG A 94 -16.45 -13.94 -8.17
CA ARG A 94 -17.30 -12.84 -7.68
C ARG A 94 -17.14 -11.60 -8.56
N ARG A 95 -18.18 -10.76 -8.59
CA ARG A 95 -18.20 -9.46 -9.27
C ARG A 95 -18.96 -8.45 -8.42
N LEU A 96 -18.58 -7.19 -8.54
CA LEU A 96 -19.31 -6.07 -7.96
C LEU A 96 -20.60 -5.82 -8.73
N THR A 97 -21.72 -5.69 -8.02
CA THR A 97 -22.93 -5.07 -8.56
C THR A 97 -22.82 -3.54 -8.47
N PRO A 98 -23.61 -2.78 -9.25
CA PRO A 98 -23.63 -1.32 -9.14
C PRO A 98 -23.94 -0.83 -7.71
N ALA A 99 -24.90 -1.48 -7.02
CA ALA A 99 -25.24 -1.14 -5.64
C ALA A 99 -24.08 -1.41 -4.66
N GLN A 100 -23.36 -2.52 -4.84
CA GLN A 100 -22.18 -2.82 -4.02
C GLN A 100 -21.04 -1.83 -4.28
N LEU A 101 -20.81 -1.43 -5.53
CA LEU A 101 -19.82 -0.42 -5.87
C LEU A 101 -20.18 0.95 -5.24
N GLN A 102 -21.44 1.36 -5.34
CA GLN A 102 -21.89 2.60 -4.69
C GLN A 102 -21.62 2.55 -3.18
N ARG A 103 -21.99 1.44 -2.52
CA ARG A 103 -21.75 1.30 -1.08
C ARG A 103 -20.26 1.33 -0.74
N LEU A 104 -19.41 0.68 -1.54
CA LEU A 104 -17.95 0.75 -1.37
C LEU A 104 -17.41 2.16 -1.53
N ASN A 105 -17.89 2.90 -2.52
CA ASN A 105 -17.47 4.28 -2.74
C ASN A 105 -17.84 5.15 -1.55
N ASP A 106 -19.02 4.95 -0.95
CA ASP A 106 -19.44 5.65 0.27
C ASP A 106 -18.50 5.32 1.45
N ILE A 107 -18.22 4.04 1.69
CA ILE A 107 -17.24 3.61 2.73
C ILE A 107 -15.86 4.24 2.48
N CYS A 108 -15.40 4.23 1.22
CA CYS A 108 -14.12 4.83 0.84
C CYS A 108 -14.10 6.33 1.19
N ARG A 109 -15.14 7.08 0.86
CA ARG A 109 -15.24 8.51 1.18
C ARG A 109 -15.29 8.75 2.70
N GLU A 110 -16.14 8.01 3.41
CA GLU A 110 -16.30 8.10 4.87
C GLU A 110 -14.97 7.85 5.60
N GLN A 111 -14.25 6.78 5.25
CA GLN A 111 -12.99 6.43 5.90
C GLN A 111 -11.82 7.29 5.44
N SER A 112 -11.92 7.96 4.28
CA SER A 112 -10.85 8.84 3.75
C SER A 112 -10.78 10.20 4.45
N GLY A 113 -11.84 10.64 5.14
CA GLY A 113 -11.87 11.95 5.82
C GLY A 113 -10.71 12.15 6.80
N ILE A 114 -10.17 11.06 7.36
CA ILE A 114 -9.03 11.10 8.28
C ILE A 114 -7.75 11.66 7.64
N PHE A 115 -7.55 11.48 6.32
CA PHE A 115 -6.35 11.96 5.61
C PHE A 115 -6.42 13.45 5.24
N GLN A 116 -7.59 14.07 5.43
CA GLN A 116 -7.81 15.49 5.19
C GLN A 116 -7.86 16.29 6.50
N ALA A 117 -7.88 15.61 7.66
CA ALA A 117 -7.93 16.26 8.96
C ALA A 117 -6.63 17.03 9.26
N PRO A 118 -6.70 18.33 9.58
CA PRO A 118 -5.54 19.11 10.00
C PRO A 118 -4.84 18.48 11.22
N GLY A 119 -3.50 18.52 11.26
CA GLY A 119 -2.71 18.15 12.44
C GLY A 119 -2.31 16.67 12.57
N GLN A 120 -2.84 15.74 11.77
CA GLN A 120 -2.42 14.33 11.78
C GLN A 120 -1.35 13.95 10.73
N VAL A 121 -0.78 14.96 10.07
CA VAL A 121 0.02 14.78 8.84
C VAL A 121 1.23 13.86 9.05
N LYS A 122 1.96 13.95 10.17
CA LYS A 122 3.18 13.15 10.40
C LYS A 122 2.87 11.69 10.77
N ALA A 123 1.89 11.44 11.62
CA ALA A 123 1.54 10.10 12.09
C ALA A 123 0.87 9.23 10.99
N GLN A 124 0.33 9.86 9.95
CA GLN A 124 -0.27 9.19 8.79
C GLN A 124 0.69 9.10 7.60
N ALA A 125 1.67 9.99 7.53
CA ALA A 125 2.64 10.03 6.44
C ALA A 125 3.63 8.87 6.50
N VAL A 126 4.02 8.39 5.32
CA VAL A 126 4.93 7.28 5.11
C VAL A 126 6.31 7.78 4.73
N LEU A 127 7.28 7.58 5.63
CA LEU A 127 8.69 7.84 5.35
C LEU A 127 9.23 6.79 4.38
N VAL A 128 9.77 7.27 3.26
CA VAL A 128 10.49 6.47 2.27
C VAL A 128 11.98 6.75 2.46
N ASP A 129 12.61 5.96 3.31
CA ASP A 129 14.05 6.00 3.61
C ASP A 129 14.83 4.83 2.99
N ALA A 130 14.13 3.79 2.53
CA ALA A 130 14.69 2.68 1.80
C ALA A 130 13.75 2.22 0.66
N LEU A 131 14.37 1.68 -0.39
CA LEU A 131 13.67 0.95 -1.45
C LEU A 131 14.23 -0.48 -1.56
N SER A 132 13.36 -1.40 -1.93
CA SER A 132 13.67 -2.81 -2.12
C SER A 132 13.55 -3.18 -3.58
N THR A 133 14.61 -3.77 -4.14
CA THR A 133 14.50 -4.57 -5.36
C THR A 133 14.05 -5.97 -4.95
N VAL A 134 12.87 -6.37 -5.41
CA VAL A 134 12.21 -7.62 -5.02
C VAL A 134 12.05 -8.52 -6.23
N VAL A 135 12.59 -9.73 -6.17
CA VAL A 135 12.25 -10.84 -7.07
C VAL A 135 11.12 -11.62 -6.42
N TYR A 136 9.98 -11.71 -7.07
CA TYR A 136 8.75 -12.27 -6.47
C TYR A 136 8.19 -13.44 -7.27
N GLU A 137 7.46 -14.32 -6.59
CA GLU A 137 6.65 -15.36 -7.23
C GLU A 137 5.17 -14.96 -7.36
N THR A 138 4.75 -13.89 -6.70
CA THR A 138 3.36 -13.40 -6.71
C THR A 138 3.31 -11.89 -6.79
N ARG A 139 2.34 -11.34 -7.52
CA ARG A 139 2.25 -9.89 -7.79
C ARG A 139 1.91 -9.05 -6.55
N CYS A 140 1.34 -9.67 -5.51
CA CYS A 140 1.08 -9.02 -4.22
C CYS A 140 2.24 -9.11 -3.23
N LEU A 141 3.37 -9.72 -3.62
CA LEU A 141 4.58 -9.91 -2.79
C LEU A 141 4.39 -10.74 -1.51
N GLU A 142 3.30 -11.52 -1.41
CA GLU A 142 3.14 -12.50 -0.32
C GLU A 142 4.17 -13.65 -0.44
N ARG A 143 4.66 -13.92 -1.66
CA ARG A 143 5.75 -14.86 -1.94
C ARG A 143 6.89 -14.16 -2.67
N VAL A 144 8.02 -14.03 -1.98
CA VAL A 144 9.26 -13.37 -2.44
C VAL A 144 10.39 -14.38 -2.55
N VAL A 145 11.13 -14.36 -3.66
CA VAL A 145 12.32 -15.20 -3.90
C VAL A 145 13.55 -14.56 -3.28
N SER A 146 13.75 -13.26 -3.54
CA SER A 146 14.87 -12.51 -2.99
C SER A 146 14.54 -11.03 -2.85
N ARG A 147 15.22 -10.38 -1.89
CA ARG A 147 15.04 -8.98 -1.55
C ARG A 147 16.41 -8.33 -1.38
N ARG A 148 16.60 -7.18 -2.01
CA ARG A 148 17.77 -6.32 -1.82
C ARG A 148 17.32 -4.93 -1.43
N VAL A 149 17.63 -4.53 -0.19
CA VAL A 149 17.24 -3.23 0.37
C VAL A 149 18.40 -2.24 0.20
N VAL A 150 18.08 -1.03 -0.28
CA VAL A 150 19.04 0.07 -0.43
C VAL A 150 18.49 1.29 0.30
N GLN A 151 19.31 1.88 1.15
CA GLN A 151 18.98 3.11 1.89
C GLN A 151 19.12 4.33 0.99
N LEU A 152 18.18 5.27 1.11
CA LEU A 152 18.16 6.55 0.42
C LEU A 152 19.01 7.58 1.21
N GLN A 153 19.35 8.70 0.57
CA GLN A 153 20.11 9.77 1.22
C GLN A 153 19.29 10.48 2.30
N GLN A 154 19.94 10.80 3.41
CA GLN A 154 19.39 11.62 4.50
C GLN A 154 19.95 13.05 4.41
N PRO A 155 19.25 14.07 4.95
CA PRO A 155 17.95 14.01 5.64
C PRO A 155 16.76 13.90 4.68
N ALA A 156 15.64 13.35 5.14
CA ALA A 156 14.44 13.24 4.32
C ALA A 156 13.87 14.60 3.86
N ASP A 157 13.54 14.71 2.58
CA ASP A 157 12.76 15.80 2.02
C ASP A 157 11.29 15.65 2.43
N LEU A 158 10.84 16.62 3.24
CA LEU A 158 9.47 16.66 3.74
C LEU A 158 8.53 17.44 2.80
N SER A 159 8.99 17.87 1.63
CA SER A 159 8.15 18.51 0.63
C SER A 159 7.00 17.57 0.20
N GLY A 160 5.93 18.18 -0.31
CA GLY A 160 4.81 17.44 -0.89
C GLY A 160 5.11 16.95 -2.30
N ALA A 161 4.19 16.16 -2.85
CA ALA A 161 4.14 15.98 -4.30
C ALA A 161 3.94 17.35 -4.98
N SER A 162 4.42 17.50 -6.21
CA SER A 162 4.16 18.70 -7.02
C SER A 162 2.66 18.84 -7.34
N ALA A 163 2.25 20.03 -7.77
CA ALA A 163 0.88 20.28 -8.20
C ALA A 163 0.45 19.34 -9.35
N ASP A 164 1.33 19.11 -10.33
CA ASP A 164 1.09 18.20 -11.45
C ASP A 164 0.94 16.75 -10.98
N GLU A 165 1.78 16.34 -10.02
CA GLU A 165 1.70 15.00 -9.46
C GLU A 165 0.37 14.79 -8.73
N ALA A 166 -0.04 15.78 -7.93
CA ALA A 166 -1.31 15.78 -7.22
C ALA A 166 -2.52 15.82 -8.16
N ALA A 167 -2.50 16.66 -9.18
CA ALA A 167 -3.56 16.76 -10.18
C ALA A 167 -3.74 15.44 -10.94
N ARG A 168 -2.65 14.74 -11.27
CA ARG A 168 -2.72 13.41 -11.89
C ARG A 168 -3.38 12.37 -10.99
N VAL A 169 -3.05 12.33 -9.69
CA VAL A 169 -3.72 11.41 -8.75
C VAL A 169 -5.20 11.76 -8.62
N GLN A 170 -5.52 13.05 -8.47
CA GLN A 170 -6.90 13.52 -8.41
C GLN A 170 -7.70 13.10 -9.65
N GLY A 171 -7.12 13.22 -10.84
CA GLY A 171 -7.74 12.75 -12.07
C GLY A 171 -8.06 11.25 -12.04
N VAL A 172 -7.10 10.42 -11.61
CA VAL A 172 -7.31 8.96 -11.49
C VAL A 172 -8.39 8.62 -10.45
N VAL A 173 -8.42 9.32 -9.31
CA VAL A 173 -9.42 9.09 -8.26
C VAL A 173 -10.80 9.56 -8.71
N ALA A 174 -10.88 10.69 -9.42
CA ALA A 174 -12.12 11.24 -9.95
C ALA A 174 -12.76 10.37 -11.04
N GLU A 175 -12.00 9.50 -11.71
CA GLU A 175 -12.58 8.48 -12.60
C GLU A 175 -13.63 7.62 -11.87
N ALA A 176 -13.45 7.38 -10.57
CA ALA A 176 -14.35 6.55 -9.77
C ALA A 176 -15.74 7.18 -9.55
N ASP A 177 -15.89 8.48 -9.83
CA ASP A 177 -17.14 9.23 -9.74
C ASP A 177 -17.90 9.29 -11.07
N ASP A 178 -17.36 8.73 -12.17
CA ASP A 178 -18.05 8.65 -13.46
C ASP A 178 -19.21 7.62 -13.39
N ASP A 179 -20.38 7.99 -13.94
CA ASP A 179 -21.58 7.13 -13.97
C ASP A 179 -21.32 5.75 -14.61
N ASN A 180 -20.39 5.67 -15.57
CA ASN A 180 -20.01 4.45 -16.26
C ASN A 180 -18.79 3.75 -15.65
N TYR A 181 -18.23 4.28 -14.56
CA TYR A 181 -17.06 3.68 -13.91
C TYR A 181 -17.32 2.24 -13.45
N TRP A 182 -18.59 1.90 -13.17
CA TRP A 182 -18.95 0.55 -12.76
C TRP A 182 -18.51 -0.51 -13.77
N PHE A 183 -18.52 -0.23 -15.08
CA PHE A 183 -18.05 -1.16 -16.11
C PHE A 183 -16.56 -1.47 -15.95
N HIS A 184 -15.75 -0.47 -15.53
CA HIS A 184 -14.33 -0.64 -15.25
C HIS A 184 -14.11 -1.39 -13.94
N ALA A 185 -14.84 -1.04 -12.88
CA ALA A 185 -14.71 -1.64 -11.56
C ALA A 185 -15.22 -3.10 -11.51
N SER A 186 -16.28 -3.45 -12.24
CA SER A 186 -16.86 -4.79 -12.22
C SER A 186 -16.22 -5.76 -13.22
N ARG A 187 -15.36 -5.25 -14.14
CA ARG A 187 -14.71 -6.07 -15.17
C ARG A 187 -13.94 -7.24 -14.55
N ASP A 188 -13.94 -8.38 -15.24
CA ASP A 188 -13.07 -9.51 -14.90
C ASP A 188 -11.60 -9.19 -15.15
N GLY A 189 -10.73 -9.79 -14.34
CA GLY A 189 -9.28 -9.61 -14.42
C GLY A 189 -8.61 -9.80 -13.06
N ASN A 190 -8.20 -8.71 -12.43
CA ASN A 190 -7.42 -8.58 -11.20
C ASN A 190 -8.17 -9.07 -9.95
N ARG A 191 -8.67 -10.32 -9.98
CA ARG A 191 -9.18 -11.04 -8.81
C ARG A 191 -8.03 -11.49 -7.92
N ASP A 192 -8.33 -12.00 -6.74
CA ASP A 192 -7.31 -12.47 -5.79
C ASP A 192 -6.31 -13.47 -6.41
N ASN A 193 -6.78 -14.38 -7.26
CA ASN A 193 -5.90 -15.30 -7.99
C ASN A 193 -4.92 -14.60 -8.95
N HIS A 194 -5.28 -13.48 -9.57
CA HIS A 194 -4.33 -12.71 -10.39
C HIS A 194 -3.09 -12.29 -9.59
N TYR A 195 -3.29 -11.96 -8.32
CA TYR A 195 -2.25 -11.51 -7.42
C TYR A 195 -1.47 -12.65 -6.76
N ARG A 196 -2.14 -13.76 -6.42
CA ARG A 196 -1.56 -14.89 -5.67
C ARG A 196 -1.07 -16.06 -6.53
N ASN A 197 -1.51 -16.16 -7.78
CA ASN A 197 -0.99 -17.18 -8.68
C ASN A 197 0.48 -16.92 -9.02
N PRO A 198 1.26 -17.99 -9.29
CA PRO A 198 2.65 -17.86 -9.71
C PRO A 198 2.81 -16.89 -10.88
N ALA A 199 3.67 -15.89 -10.69
CA ALA A 199 4.07 -14.90 -11.67
C ALA A 199 5.44 -14.35 -11.26
N LEU A 200 6.50 -14.91 -11.85
CA LEU A 200 7.86 -14.45 -11.58
C LEU A 200 8.06 -13.05 -12.15
N GLY A 201 8.61 -12.14 -11.35
CA GLY A 201 8.95 -10.80 -11.82
C GLY A 201 9.91 -10.09 -10.88
N VAL A 202 10.33 -8.89 -11.30
CA VAL A 202 11.23 -8.03 -10.52
C VAL A 202 10.68 -6.62 -10.46
N THR A 203 10.60 -6.06 -9.26
CA THR A 203 10.10 -4.71 -9.04
C THR A 203 10.93 -3.94 -8.02
N LEU A 204 11.02 -2.63 -8.20
CA LEU A 204 11.49 -1.68 -7.20
C LEU A 204 10.28 -1.14 -6.44
N VAL A 205 10.27 -1.34 -5.12
CA VAL A 205 9.14 -1.00 -4.24
C VAL A 205 9.62 -0.28 -2.99
N HIS A 206 8.69 0.45 -2.37
CA HIS A 206 8.78 0.82 -0.97
C HIS A 206 7.83 -0.09 -0.17
N GLU A 207 8.37 -0.88 0.75
CA GLU A 207 7.58 -1.74 1.64
C GLU A 207 7.10 -0.92 2.84
N LEU A 208 5.83 -1.10 3.25
CA LEU A 208 5.23 -0.29 4.32
C LEU A 208 5.64 -0.83 5.70
N ALA A 209 6.83 -0.47 6.18
CA ALA A 209 7.43 -0.97 7.43
C ALA A 209 6.52 -0.86 8.67
N CYS A 210 5.60 0.11 8.70
CA CYS A 210 4.61 0.24 9.79
C CYS A 210 3.67 -0.96 9.96
N PHE A 211 3.53 -1.83 8.95
CA PHE A 211 2.76 -3.06 9.02
C PHE A 211 3.60 -4.28 9.43
N GLN A 212 4.92 -4.16 9.50
CA GLN A 212 5.81 -5.27 9.85
C GLN A 212 6.02 -5.38 11.38
N GLN A 213 5.80 -4.30 12.12
CA GLN A 213 6.12 -4.21 13.55
C GLN A 213 5.08 -4.84 14.49
N GLN A 214 3.91 -5.27 13.97
CA GLN A 214 2.79 -5.71 14.80
C GLN A 214 2.69 -7.22 15.03
N GLN A 215 3.68 -8.02 14.64
CA GLN A 215 3.74 -9.39 15.16
C GLN A 215 4.41 -9.37 16.54
N PRO A 216 3.66 -9.48 17.66
CA PRO A 216 4.29 -9.89 18.90
C PRO A 216 4.94 -11.24 18.62
N SER A 217 6.25 -11.32 18.84
CA SER A 217 6.98 -12.58 18.81
C SER A 217 6.31 -13.53 19.80
N SER A 218 5.39 -14.37 19.30
CA SER A 218 4.75 -15.43 20.05
C SER A 218 5.77 -16.55 20.24
N THR A 219 6.78 -16.27 21.07
CA THR A 219 7.79 -17.23 21.51
C THR A 219 7.64 -17.32 23.02
N THR A 220 6.72 -18.17 23.48
CA THR A 220 6.89 -19.13 24.59
C THR A 220 5.59 -19.94 24.67
N GLN A 221 5.46 -20.95 23.82
CA GLN A 221 4.47 -22.00 24.03
C GLN A 221 5.15 -23.05 24.93
N PRO A 222 4.71 -23.25 26.19
CA PRO A 222 5.22 -24.34 27.01
C PRO A 222 4.83 -25.70 26.39
N PRO A 223 5.63 -26.75 26.60
CA PRO A 223 5.35 -28.06 26.02
C PRO A 223 4.01 -28.61 26.52
N ALA A 224 3.13 -28.93 25.58
CA ALA A 224 1.83 -29.52 25.85
C ALA A 224 1.99 -30.93 26.43
N SER A 225 1.65 -31.08 27.70
CA SER A 225 1.40 -32.37 28.35
C SER A 225 0.06 -32.94 27.86
N ALA A 226 0.12 -34.19 27.41
CA ALA A 226 -0.98 -34.98 26.88
C ALA A 226 -2.11 -35.22 27.91
N ALA A 227 -3.36 -35.10 27.46
CA ALA A 227 -4.49 -35.80 28.08
C ALA A 227 -5.59 -36.05 27.03
N SER A 228 -5.81 -37.33 26.78
CA SER A 228 -6.85 -37.90 25.92
C SER A 228 -8.19 -37.95 26.65
N GLY A 229 -9.31 -37.69 25.95
CA GLY A 229 -10.66 -37.94 26.48
C GLY A 229 -11.78 -37.65 25.45
N PRO A 230 -12.77 -38.54 25.22
CA PRO A 230 -13.66 -38.48 24.05
C PRO A 230 -15.11 -38.02 24.31
N ARG A 231 -15.76 -37.64 23.19
CA ARG A 231 -17.19 -37.77 22.78
C ARG A 231 -18.31 -36.93 23.44
N ALA A 232 -19.08 -36.24 22.56
CA ALA A 232 -20.54 -36.37 22.29
C ALA A 232 -21.08 -35.02 21.73
N SER A 233 -21.58 -34.92 20.48
CA SER A 233 -22.92 -35.25 19.95
C SER A 233 -24.02 -34.18 20.18
N SER A 234 -24.72 -33.82 19.08
CA SER A 234 -26.08 -33.19 18.98
C SER A 234 -26.19 -31.68 19.32
N ASN A 235 -27.05 -30.84 18.74
CA ASN A 235 -28.17 -30.98 17.79
C ASN A 235 -28.54 -29.58 17.20
N SER A 236 -29.32 -29.57 16.11
CA SER A 236 -30.50 -28.72 15.74
C SER A 236 -30.74 -27.37 16.44
N ALA A 237 -31.40 -26.32 15.91
CA ALA A 237 -32.08 -25.97 14.66
C ALA A 237 -32.53 -24.49 14.78
N ASP A 238 -33.11 -23.97 13.69
CA ASP A 238 -34.16 -22.95 13.61
C ASP A 238 -33.93 -21.48 14.04
N GLY A 239 -34.13 -20.60 13.05
CA GLY A 239 -35.38 -19.84 13.03
C GLY A 239 -35.30 -18.31 13.16
N ASN A 240 -36.09 -17.67 12.30
CA ASN A 240 -36.69 -16.32 12.40
C ASN A 240 -35.94 -15.07 11.92
N THR A 241 -36.39 -14.63 10.75
CA THR A 241 -36.68 -13.25 10.34
C THR A 241 -37.69 -12.57 11.29
N PRO A 242 -37.73 -11.21 11.39
CA PRO A 242 -38.69 -10.47 10.55
C PRO A 242 -38.28 -9.05 10.10
N LYS A 243 -39.15 -8.54 9.23
CA LYS A 243 -39.20 -7.26 8.49
C LYS A 243 -39.45 -6.01 9.34
N SER A 244 -39.03 -4.85 8.82
CA SER A 244 -39.67 -3.51 8.96
C SER A 244 -39.08 -2.64 7.82
N THR A 245 -39.80 -2.05 6.85
CA THR A 245 -40.81 -0.95 6.87
C THR A 245 -40.27 0.24 7.68
N THR A 246 -40.01 1.46 7.17
CA THR A 246 -40.95 2.41 6.54
C THR A 246 -40.18 3.71 6.14
N LEU A 247 -40.58 4.30 5.00
CA LEU A 247 -40.65 5.72 4.54
C LEU A 247 -39.82 6.85 5.22
N LEU A 248 -39.25 7.74 4.39
CA LEU A 248 -39.34 9.23 4.42
C LEU A 248 -38.42 9.79 3.31
N SER A 249 -38.97 10.30 2.20
CA SER A 249 -39.33 11.71 1.97
C SER A 249 -38.13 12.66 1.76
N SER A 250 -37.87 12.89 0.47
CA SER A 250 -37.51 14.15 -0.22
C SER A 250 -37.28 15.40 0.64
N ASN A 251 -36.14 16.07 0.41
CA ASN A 251 -36.06 17.53 0.28
C ASN A 251 -34.76 17.94 -0.43
N LEU A 252 -34.90 18.48 -1.64
CA LEU A 252 -33.88 19.24 -2.37
C LEU A 252 -34.06 20.74 -2.06
N PRO A 253 -32.97 21.50 -1.90
CA PRO A 253 -33.00 22.93 -2.20
C PRO A 253 -32.21 23.27 -3.47
N ASP A 254 -32.82 24.17 -4.22
CA ASP A 254 -32.33 24.84 -5.42
C ASP A 254 -31.12 25.76 -5.15
N SER A 255 -30.17 25.73 -6.09
CA SER A 255 -29.55 26.85 -6.81
C SER A 255 -29.23 28.16 -6.08
N SER A 256 -27.94 28.57 -6.04
CA SER A 256 -27.41 29.74 -6.79
C SER A 256 -26.09 30.35 -6.26
N THR A 257 -25.15 30.54 -7.20
CA THR A 257 -24.25 31.69 -7.45
C THR A 257 -23.33 32.31 -6.37
N ALA A 258 -22.04 32.33 -6.74
CA ALA A 258 -21.13 33.51 -6.88
C ALA A 258 -20.00 33.79 -5.84
N ALA A 259 -18.87 34.15 -6.46
CA ALA A 259 -17.81 35.07 -6.04
C ALA A 259 -16.63 34.54 -5.19
N ALA A 260 -15.44 34.64 -5.82
CA ALA A 260 -14.12 34.60 -5.21
C ALA A 260 -13.86 35.85 -4.34
N PRO A 261 -12.91 35.77 -3.38
CA PRO A 261 -11.73 36.59 -3.56
C PRO A 261 -10.40 35.92 -3.18
N SER A 262 -9.37 36.38 -3.87
CA SER A 262 -7.95 36.19 -3.63
C SER A 262 -7.48 36.79 -2.30
N THR A 263 -6.73 36.04 -1.51
CA THR A 263 -5.74 36.59 -0.58
C THR A 263 -4.55 35.65 -0.45
N SER A 264 -3.40 36.14 -0.90
CA SER A 264 -2.06 35.66 -0.63
C SER A 264 -1.69 35.84 0.84
N SER A 265 -1.28 34.77 1.53
CA SER A 265 -0.58 34.89 2.81
C SER A 265 0.40 33.74 3.04
N SER A 266 1.67 34.10 2.89
CA SER A 266 2.88 33.38 3.25
C SER A 266 2.76 32.69 4.62
N SER A 267 2.75 31.36 4.62
CA SER A 267 2.70 30.53 5.84
C SER A 267 3.74 29.42 5.73
N SER A 268 5.02 29.78 5.74
CA SER A 268 6.15 28.84 5.65
C SER A 268 6.74 28.44 7.01
N SER A 269 6.10 28.78 8.13
CA SER A 269 6.69 28.68 9.48
C SER A 269 6.22 27.50 10.36
N SER A 270 5.30 26.63 9.94
CA SER A 270 4.82 25.52 10.82
C SER A 270 5.45 24.14 10.55
N LEU A 271 6.14 23.94 9.42
CA LEU A 271 6.73 22.64 9.07
C LEU A 271 8.10 22.39 9.73
N ALA A 272 8.87 23.45 9.99
CA ALA A 272 10.19 23.33 10.63
C ALA A 272 10.10 22.87 12.10
N GLN A 273 8.98 23.14 12.78
CA GLN A 273 8.79 22.76 14.20
C GLN A 273 8.46 21.27 14.41
N LEU A 274 8.26 20.49 13.34
CA LEU A 274 8.07 19.02 13.39
C LEU A 274 9.40 18.22 13.27
N GLN A 275 10.53 18.91 13.16
CA GLN A 275 11.87 18.31 13.00
C GLN A 275 12.51 17.86 14.32
N GLY A 276 11.94 18.19 15.49
CA GLY A 276 12.58 17.99 16.80
C GLY A 276 12.05 16.86 17.69
N SER A 277 11.05 16.10 17.26
CA SER A 277 10.51 14.99 18.04
C SER A 277 10.48 13.71 17.23
N SER A 278 10.88 12.61 17.87
CA SER A 278 10.93 11.21 17.44
C SER A 278 9.58 10.61 17.03
N GLY A 279 8.71 11.42 16.41
CA GLY A 279 7.39 11.05 15.95
C GLY A 279 7.51 9.92 14.94
N VAL A 280 7.01 8.76 15.34
CA VAL A 280 6.95 7.54 14.54
C VAL A 280 6.08 7.84 13.31
N TRP A 281 6.71 7.86 12.13
CA TRP A 281 6.01 7.95 10.86
C TRP A 281 5.04 6.78 10.70
N SER A 282 3.91 7.01 10.04
CA SER A 282 2.91 5.98 9.74
C SER A 282 2.30 5.22 10.93
N ALA A 283 2.56 5.60 12.18
CA ALA A 283 2.09 4.83 13.35
C ALA A 283 0.57 4.64 13.39
N ALA A 284 -0.20 5.57 12.80
CA ALA A 284 -1.65 5.47 12.73
C ALA A 284 -2.15 4.58 11.58
N LEU A 285 -1.33 4.36 10.54
CA LEU A 285 -1.79 3.79 9.28
C LEU A 285 -2.35 2.35 9.42
N PRO A 286 -1.73 1.44 10.21
CA PRO A 286 -2.31 0.12 10.44
C PRO A 286 -3.71 0.16 11.07
N GLY A 287 -3.92 1.02 12.06
CA GLY A 287 -5.24 1.20 12.70
C GLY A 287 -6.28 1.75 11.72
N ILE A 288 -5.88 2.68 10.85
CA ILE A 288 -6.76 3.25 9.83
C ILE A 288 -7.16 2.18 8.79
N VAL A 289 -6.20 1.41 8.29
CA VAL A 289 -6.46 0.34 7.31
C VAL A 289 -7.30 -0.78 7.92
N SER A 290 -7.05 -1.14 9.19
CA SER A 290 -7.86 -2.14 9.92
C SER A 290 -9.31 -1.69 10.08
N LYS A 291 -9.55 -0.42 10.43
CA LYS A 291 -10.91 0.14 10.50
C LYS A 291 -11.61 0.13 9.14
N PHE A 292 -10.90 0.50 8.07
CA PHE A 292 -11.42 0.42 6.71
C PHE A 292 -11.78 -1.02 6.31
N ARG A 293 -10.90 -1.98 6.61
CA ARG A 293 -11.15 -3.42 6.41
C ARG A 293 -12.42 -3.88 7.12
N ALA A 294 -12.56 -3.56 8.40
CA ALA A 294 -13.73 -3.94 9.19
C ALA A 294 -15.04 -3.37 8.62
N ALA A 295 -15.03 -2.10 8.15
CA ALA A 295 -16.20 -1.48 7.54
C ALA A 295 -16.61 -2.19 6.22
N VAL A 296 -15.64 -2.54 5.37
CA VAL A 296 -15.89 -3.28 4.13
C VAL A 296 -16.41 -4.68 4.42
N ASP A 297 -15.79 -5.42 5.35
CA ASP A 297 -16.17 -6.80 5.66
C ASP A 297 -17.58 -6.89 6.30
N ALA A 298 -17.97 -5.86 7.06
CA ALA A 298 -19.31 -5.76 7.64
C ALA A 298 -20.41 -5.59 6.57
N GLU A 299 -20.14 -4.80 5.53
CA GLU A 299 -21.11 -4.47 4.48
C GLU A 299 -21.11 -5.50 3.34
N LEU A 300 -19.95 -6.11 3.07
CA LEU A 300 -19.73 -6.99 1.92
C LEU A 300 -18.99 -8.28 2.33
N PRO A 301 -19.60 -9.10 3.22
CA PRO A 301 -18.94 -10.25 3.82
C PRO A 301 -18.50 -11.25 2.75
N GLY A 302 -17.22 -11.62 2.81
CA GLY A 302 -16.62 -12.62 1.92
C GLY A 302 -16.48 -12.18 0.46
N LEU A 303 -16.68 -10.90 0.12
CA LEU A 303 -16.49 -10.41 -1.24
C LEU A 303 -14.99 -10.22 -1.59
N TYR A 304 -14.22 -9.77 -0.61
CA TYR A 304 -12.81 -9.43 -0.77
C TYR A 304 -11.88 -10.48 -0.19
N ALA A 305 -10.69 -10.58 -0.79
CA ALA A 305 -9.53 -11.22 -0.20
C ALA A 305 -8.46 -10.15 0.05
N TRP A 306 -8.26 -9.83 1.32
CA TRP A 306 -7.23 -8.89 1.79
C TRP A 306 -5.84 -9.47 1.57
N PHE A 307 -4.88 -8.63 1.17
CA PHE A 307 -3.48 -9.00 1.11
C PHE A 307 -2.84 -9.00 2.50
N GLU A 308 -1.80 -9.80 2.68
CA GLU A 308 -1.04 -9.83 3.93
C GLU A 308 -0.43 -8.46 4.23
N GLU A 309 -0.52 -8.03 5.50
CA GLU A 309 -0.07 -6.70 5.90
C GLU A 309 1.43 -6.48 5.65
N GLN A 310 2.23 -7.53 5.84
CA GLN A 310 3.67 -7.55 5.56
C GLN A 310 4.03 -7.42 4.07
N SER A 311 3.08 -7.69 3.16
CA SER A 311 3.29 -7.60 1.71
C SER A 311 2.81 -6.26 1.14
N LEU A 312 2.20 -5.40 1.94
CA LEU A 312 1.73 -4.08 1.51
C LEU A 312 2.92 -3.19 1.12
N HIS A 313 2.85 -2.63 -0.08
CA HIS A 313 3.94 -1.86 -0.68
C HIS A 313 3.41 -0.77 -1.61
N VAL A 314 4.31 0.13 -2.01
CA VAL A 314 4.14 1.07 -3.11
C VAL A 314 5.13 0.70 -4.20
N THR A 315 4.63 0.36 -5.39
CA THR A 315 5.49 0.12 -6.54
C THR A 315 6.06 1.43 -7.06
N VAL A 316 7.40 1.54 -7.05
CA VAL A 316 8.11 2.67 -7.67
C VAL A 316 8.32 2.38 -9.16
N ARG A 317 8.74 1.15 -9.51
CA ARG A 317 8.99 0.76 -10.91
C ARG A 317 8.95 -0.76 -11.09
N ALA A 318 8.33 -1.23 -12.17
CA ALA A 318 8.51 -2.61 -12.62
C ALA A 318 9.82 -2.72 -13.41
N ILE A 319 10.65 -3.71 -13.10
CA ILE A 319 11.96 -3.93 -13.73
C ILE A 319 11.87 -5.09 -14.73
N ILE A 320 11.26 -6.21 -14.34
CA ILE A 320 10.98 -7.35 -15.22
C ILE A 320 9.55 -7.79 -14.94
N VAL A 321 8.76 -7.98 -16.01
CA VAL A 321 7.35 -8.40 -15.96
C VAL A 321 7.19 -9.70 -16.72
#